data_AF-A0A7S0SDT1-F1
#
_entry.id   AF-A0A7S0SDT1-F1
#
_cell.length_a   1.000
_cell.length_b   1.000
_cell.length_c   1.000
_cell.angle_alpha   90.00
_cell.angle_beta   90.00
_cell.angle_gamma   90.00
#
_symmetry.space_group_name_H-M   'P 1'
#
loop_
_entity.id
_entity.type
_entity.pdbx_description
1 polymer ?
#
loop_
_entity_poly.entity_id
_entity_poly.type
_entity_poly.pdbx_seq_one_letter_code
_entity_poly.pdbx_strand_id
1 'polypeptide(L)'
;MGYRLVLSAPVWGFNDVFYRRAHLSVKRDFAEYVMENTLFKVAFPAEFHAQTAVEAAFRLHPQVVHRVDEVHNVTIHTTRGAVRCIDKTGPLTNPADRDHCLQYAVAVALLYGTLTAEHYEEAVAADPRIDELRRRMHVVENPQYSADYLDPERRSVTNAVQVHFADRTSTSKVEVEYPLGHRRRRLECFPALEKKLLAALGTRMPPLRAGRVFELCLDPQRFDAMAVPDFVELFSPAPSPFILPPMRGGVDFKPQGARAGAPALGYGGYEVGNEDDADEAPGIEYPGLGRGGAR
;
A
#
# COMPACT_ATOMS: atom_id res chain seq x y z
N MET A 1 -22.74 21.02 -27.87
CA MET A 1 -22.31 22.41 -27.57
C MET A 1 -21.57 22.38 -26.24
N GLY A 2 -20.44 23.08 -26.09
CA GLY A 2 -19.63 23.06 -24.85
C GLY A 2 -19.51 24.44 -24.19
N TYR A 3 -19.09 24.50 -22.93
CA TYR A 3 -18.94 25.75 -22.16
C TYR A 3 -17.52 26.31 -22.27
N ARG A 4 -17.32 27.28 -23.18
CA ARG A 4 -16.00 27.88 -23.47
C ARG A 4 -15.34 28.56 -22.26
N LEU A 5 -16.12 29.07 -21.32
CA LEU A 5 -15.64 29.82 -20.15
C LEU A 5 -15.85 29.06 -18.82
N VAL A 6 -15.94 27.73 -18.86
CA VAL A 6 -16.20 26.91 -17.66
C VAL A 6 -15.21 27.17 -16.52
N LEU A 7 -13.97 27.55 -16.84
CA LEU A 7 -12.96 27.92 -15.83
C LEU A 7 -13.01 29.39 -15.43
N SER A 8 -13.12 30.30 -16.40
CA SER A 8 -12.82 31.73 -16.25
C SER A 8 -14.02 32.67 -16.27
N ALA A 9 -15.25 32.16 -16.43
CA ALA A 9 -16.45 33.00 -16.36
C ALA A 9 -16.49 33.74 -15.01
N PRO A 10 -16.67 35.06 -14.98
CA PRO A 10 -16.81 35.80 -13.73
C PRO A 10 -18.01 35.27 -12.94
N VAL A 11 -17.87 35.20 -11.61
CA VAL A 11 -18.90 34.74 -10.65
C VAL A 11 -19.22 33.24 -10.72
N TRP A 12 -19.25 32.65 -11.92
CA TRP A 12 -19.77 31.30 -12.15
C TRP A 12 -18.72 30.27 -12.58
N GLY A 13 -17.55 30.73 -13.03
CA GLY A 13 -16.45 29.87 -13.46
C GLY A 13 -15.80 29.15 -12.29
N PHE A 14 -15.21 27.98 -12.56
CA PHE A 14 -14.52 27.16 -11.55
C PHE A 14 -13.50 27.98 -10.75
N ASN A 15 -12.75 28.87 -11.40
CA ASN A 15 -11.73 29.67 -10.74
C ASN A 15 -12.32 30.52 -9.62
N ASP A 16 -13.45 31.18 -9.88
CA ASP A 16 -14.11 32.06 -8.91
C ASP A 16 -14.81 31.28 -7.79
N VAL A 17 -15.51 30.20 -8.15
CA VAL A 17 -16.35 29.44 -7.21
C VAL A 17 -15.52 28.50 -6.32
N PHE A 18 -14.55 27.78 -6.90
CA PHE A 18 -13.87 26.67 -6.22
C PHE A 18 -12.36 26.88 -6.04
N TYR A 19 -11.75 27.78 -6.83
CA TYR A 19 -10.29 27.97 -6.81
C TYR A 19 -9.86 29.33 -6.27
N ARG A 20 -10.70 29.96 -5.43
CA ARG A 20 -10.40 31.24 -4.74
C ARG A 20 -9.95 32.34 -5.71
N ARG A 21 -10.56 32.40 -6.88
CA ARG A 21 -10.25 33.34 -7.98
C ARG A 21 -8.81 33.22 -8.51
N ALA A 22 -8.12 32.11 -8.24
CA ALA A 22 -6.80 31.84 -8.80
C ALA A 22 -6.91 31.23 -10.20
N HIS A 23 -5.82 31.28 -10.96
CA HIS A 23 -5.73 30.63 -12.27
C HIS A 23 -5.03 29.27 -12.15
N LEU A 24 -5.59 28.27 -12.82
CA LEU A 24 -4.88 27.01 -13.07
C LEU A 24 -3.67 27.29 -13.97
N SER A 25 -2.53 26.72 -13.62
CA SER A 25 -1.29 26.82 -14.39
C SER A 25 -0.73 25.44 -14.70
N VAL A 26 -0.27 25.28 -15.93
CA VAL A 26 0.42 24.08 -16.40
C VAL A 26 1.91 24.36 -16.31
N LYS A 27 2.60 23.67 -15.38
CA LYS A 27 4.04 23.90 -15.13
C LYS A 27 4.96 23.15 -16.10
N ARG A 28 4.41 22.25 -16.91
CA ARG A 28 5.12 21.42 -17.89
C ARG A 28 4.17 20.94 -18.97
N ASP A 29 4.68 20.72 -20.17
CA ASP A 29 3.90 20.15 -21.27
C ASP A 29 3.43 18.71 -20.96
N PHE A 30 2.33 18.31 -21.59
CA PHE A 30 1.76 16.98 -21.43
C PHE A 30 2.56 15.94 -22.22
N ALA A 31 3.00 14.89 -21.51
CA ALA A 31 3.72 13.74 -22.02
C ALA A 31 3.59 12.59 -21.00
N GLU A 32 4.58 11.71 -20.91
CA GLU A 32 4.56 10.49 -20.09
C GLU A 32 5.11 10.65 -18.65
N TYR A 33 5.56 11.85 -18.26
CA TYR A 33 6.24 12.11 -16.98
C TYR A 33 5.52 11.51 -15.76
N VAL A 34 4.19 11.60 -15.70
CA VAL A 34 3.42 11.06 -14.55
C VAL A 34 3.52 9.53 -14.51
N MET A 35 3.40 8.85 -15.65
CA MET A 35 3.47 7.40 -15.71
C MET A 35 4.87 6.90 -15.34
N GLU A 36 5.92 7.53 -15.88
CA GLU A 36 7.32 7.19 -15.56
C GLU A 36 7.64 7.34 -14.06
N ASN A 37 7.01 8.29 -13.38
CA ASN A 37 7.28 8.63 -11.98
C ASN A 37 6.18 8.16 -11.01
N THR A 38 5.23 7.33 -11.45
CA THR A 38 4.17 6.79 -10.59
C THR A 38 4.74 5.98 -9.43
N LEU A 39 4.07 5.96 -8.29
CA LEU A 39 4.53 5.21 -7.12
C LEU A 39 3.66 3.97 -6.91
N PHE A 40 4.27 2.84 -6.59
CA PHE A 40 3.54 1.59 -6.32
C PHE A 40 3.55 1.24 -4.83
N LYS A 41 2.38 1.00 -4.22
CA LYS A 41 2.33 0.40 -2.88
C LYS A 41 2.52 -1.12 -3.01
N VAL A 42 3.77 -1.60 -2.92
CA VAL A 42 4.09 -3.01 -3.16
C VAL A 42 4.32 -3.79 -1.87
N ALA A 43 5.00 -3.19 -0.89
CA ALA A 43 5.47 -3.91 0.29
C ALA A 43 4.37 -4.13 1.34
N PHE A 44 3.66 -3.07 1.74
CA PHE A 44 2.66 -3.15 2.81
C PHE A 44 1.57 -2.07 2.65
N PRO A 45 0.34 -2.31 3.16
CA PRO A 45 -0.82 -1.46 2.95
C PRO A 45 -0.88 -0.30 3.95
N ALA A 46 0.08 0.63 3.87
CA ALA A 46 0.11 1.84 4.69
C ALA A 46 -0.08 3.11 3.85
N GLU A 47 -0.47 4.23 4.47
CA GLU A 47 -0.37 5.57 3.88
C GLU A 47 1.05 5.81 3.30
N PHE A 48 1.14 6.50 2.16
CA PHE A 48 2.37 6.50 1.36
C PHE A 48 3.54 7.20 2.08
N HIS A 49 3.27 8.24 2.87
CA HIS A 49 4.29 8.95 3.65
C HIS A 49 4.90 8.09 4.77
N ALA A 50 4.24 7.01 5.18
CA ALA A 50 4.75 6.08 6.18
C ALA A 50 5.64 4.97 5.60
N GLN A 51 5.72 4.83 4.28
CA GLN A 51 6.32 3.63 3.66
C GLN A 51 7.78 3.40 4.09
N THR A 52 8.62 4.41 3.95
CA THR A 52 10.03 4.28 4.34
C THR A 52 10.23 4.18 5.85
N ALA A 53 9.30 4.69 6.67
CA ALA A 53 9.35 4.53 8.13
C ALA A 53 9.09 3.08 8.55
N VAL A 54 8.11 2.43 7.91
CA VAL A 54 7.81 1.00 8.12
C VAL A 54 8.99 0.15 7.67
N GLU A 55 9.60 0.44 6.52
CA GLU A 55 10.80 -0.27 6.06
C GLU A 55 11.98 -0.10 7.04
N ALA A 56 12.20 1.11 7.56
CA ALA A 56 13.21 1.35 8.59
C ALA A 56 12.90 0.58 9.88
N ALA A 57 11.64 0.55 10.31
CA ALA A 57 11.19 -0.18 11.48
C ALA A 57 11.36 -1.69 11.34
N PHE A 58 11.10 -2.28 10.17
CA PHE A 58 11.36 -3.71 9.92
C PHE A 58 12.85 -4.04 10.05
N ARG A 59 13.77 -3.16 9.62
CA ARG A 59 15.21 -3.37 9.81
C ARG A 59 15.62 -3.30 11.28
N LEU A 60 14.87 -2.56 12.10
CA LEU A 60 15.09 -2.41 13.54
C LEU A 60 14.40 -3.49 14.37
N HIS A 61 13.34 -4.12 13.86
CA HIS A 61 12.54 -5.12 14.56
C HIS A 61 13.38 -6.19 15.30
N PRO A 62 14.38 -6.85 14.69
CA PRO A 62 15.18 -7.87 15.39
C PRO A 62 15.95 -7.34 16.60
N GLN A 63 16.27 -6.05 16.64
CA GLN A 63 16.99 -5.40 17.74
C GLN A 63 16.04 -4.93 18.86
N VAL A 64 14.74 -4.82 18.57
CA VAL A 64 13.76 -4.17 19.44
C VAL A 64 12.78 -5.18 20.05
N VAL A 65 12.32 -6.17 19.30
CA VAL A 65 11.22 -7.08 19.69
C VAL A 65 11.46 -7.80 21.03
N HIS A 66 12.72 -8.12 21.35
CA HIS A 66 13.08 -8.84 22.59
C HIS A 66 13.22 -7.94 23.82
N ARG A 67 13.21 -6.62 23.65
CA ARG A 67 13.44 -5.63 24.72
C ARG A 67 12.55 -4.39 24.57
N VAL A 68 11.33 -4.59 24.07
CA VAL A 68 10.33 -3.52 23.83
C VAL A 68 10.06 -2.73 25.11
N ASP A 69 9.98 -3.40 26.26
CA ASP A 69 9.68 -2.77 27.54
C ASP A 69 10.78 -1.78 27.97
N GLU A 70 12.01 -1.98 27.50
CA GLU A 70 13.17 -1.12 27.77
C GLU A 70 13.24 0.10 26.84
N VAL A 71 12.36 0.22 25.83
CA VAL A 71 12.36 1.36 24.90
C VAL A 71 12.04 2.64 25.66
N HIS A 72 13.00 3.55 25.79
CA HIS A 72 12.76 4.84 26.43
C HIS A 72 12.01 5.81 25.49
N ASN A 73 12.47 5.93 24.24
CA ASN A 73 11.79 6.71 23.20
C ASN A 73 12.14 6.21 21.80
N VAL A 74 11.32 6.59 20.82
CA VAL A 74 11.57 6.35 19.39
C VAL A 74 11.51 7.69 18.67
N THR A 75 12.59 8.07 18.00
CA THR A 75 12.62 9.30 17.20
C THR A 75 12.38 8.97 15.73
N ILE A 76 11.44 9.68 15.11
CA ILE A 76 11.08 9.53 13.70
C ILE A 76 11.30 10.87 12.99
N HIS A 77 12.36 10.97 12.18
CA HIS A 77 12.56 12.13 11.31
C HIS A 77 11.82 11.92 9.99
N THR A 78 11.04 12.90 9.55
CA THR A 78 10.16 12.76 8.39
C THR A 78 9.96 14.07 7.62
N THR A 79 9.14 14.04 6.57
CA THR A 79 8.77 15.21 5.76
C THR A 79 7.65 16.02 6.40
N ARG A 80 7.51 17.30 6.05
CA ARG A 80 6.35 18.13 6.42
C ARG A 80 5.01 17.54 5.99
N GLY A 81 5.00 16.85 4.85
CA GLY A 81 3.80 16.17 4.34
C GLY A 81 3.34 15.09 5.31
N ALA A 82 4.25 14.25 5.78
CA ALA A 82 3.96 13.22 6.77
C ALA A 82 3.46 13.83 8.09
N VAL A 83 4.16 14.85 8.62
CA VAL A 83 3.74 15.55 9.85
C VAL A 83 2.32 16.09 9.73
N ARG A 84 1.97 16.71 8.59
CA ARG A 84 0.63 17.29 8.42
C ARG A 84 -0.48 16.26 8.21
N CYS A 85 -0.17 15.11 7.62
CA CYS A 85 -1.18 14.17 7.15
C CYS A 85 -1.37 12.97 8.08
N ILE A 86 -0.29 12.48 8.73
CA ILE A 86 -0.30 11.19 9.43
C ILE A 86 0.41 11.19 10.79
N ASP A 87 0.88 12.33 11.29
CA ASP A 87 1.32 12.45 12.69
C ASP A 87 0.08 12.55 13.58
N LYS A 88 -0.22 11.47 14.32
CA LYS A 88 -1.42 11.39 15.17
C LYS A 88 -1.07 10.90 16.57
N THR A 89 -1.47 11.69 17.57
CA THR A 89 -1.41 11.34 18.98
C THR A 89 -2.82 11.11 19.53
N GLY A 90 -2.92 10.42 20.68
CA GLY A 90 -4.21 10.08 21.28
C GLY A 90 -4.82 8.77 20.77
N PRO A 91 -6.08 8.49 21.14
CA PRO A 91 -6.75 7.23 20.81
C PRO A 91 -7.00 7.11 19.29
N LEU A 92 -6.95 5.88 18.78
CA LEU A 92 -7.29 5.54 17.40
C LEU A 92 -8.48 4.58 17.42
N THR A 93 -9.58 4.94 16.76
CA THR A 93 -10.89 4.30 17.01
C THR A 93 -11.36 3.38 15.89
N ASN A 94 -10.68 3.40 14.75
CA ASN A 94 -11.04 2.61 13.58
C ASN A 94 -9.80 2.31 12.71
N PRO A 95 -9.90 1.37 11.76
CA PRO A 95 -8.78 1.03 10.88
C PRO A 95 -8.23 2.22 10.07
N ALA A 96 -9.08 3.16 9.64
CA ALA A 96 -8.62 4.32 8.87
C ALA A 96 -7.79 5.30 9.73
N ASP A 97 -8.13 5.45 11.02
CA ASP A 97 -7.32 6.22 11.96
C ASP A 97 -5.90 5.65 12.05
N ARG A 98 -5.80 4.32 12.08
CA ARG A 98 -4.56 3.54 12.24
C ARG A 98 -3.72 3.50 10.97
N ASP A 99 -4.33 3.30 9.80
CA ASP A 99 -3.65 3.38 8.49
C ASP A 99 -3.04 4.79 8.25
N HIS A 100 -3.71 5.83 8.75
CA HIS A 100 -3.24 7.22 8.68
C HIS A 100 -2.55 7.69 9.96
N CYS A 101 -1.88 6.80 10.71
CA CYS A 101 -1.05 7.14 11.85
C CYS A 101 0.36 6.58 11.67
N LEU A 102 1.34 7.47 11.47
CA LEU A 102 2.76 7.13 11.31
C LEU A 102 3.27 6.32 12.50
N GLN A 103 2.93 6.76 13.72
CA GLN A 103 3.33 6.09 14.95
C GLN A 103 2.75 4.68 15.05
N TYR A 104 1.50 4.48 14.63
CA TYR A 104 0.87 3.15 14.66
C TYR A 104 1.58 2.19 13.70
N ALA A 105 1.78 2.62 12.45
CA ALA A 105 2.47 1.80 11.46
C ALA A 105 3.90 1.43 11.89
N VAL A 106 4.65 2.38 12.48
CA VAL A 106 5.99 2.13 13.03
C VAL A 106 5.94 1.21 14.25
N ALA A 107 4.97 1.37 15.15
CA ALA A 107 4.84 0.53 16.35
C ALA A 107 4.56 -0.93 15.97
N VAL A 108 3.59 -1.16 15.08
CA VAL A 108 3.30 -2.51 14.57
C VAL A 108 4.53 -3.09 13.88
N ALA A 109 5.21 -2.32 13.05
CA ALA A 109 6.40 -2.80 12.36
C ALA A 109 7.55 -3.20 13.31
N LEU A 110 7.77 -2.44 14.38
CA LEU A 110 8.76 -2.76 15.42
C LEU A 110 8.37 -3.99 16.24
N LEU A 111 7.07 -4.18 16.51
CA LEU A 111 6.56 -5.27 17.35
C LEU A 111 6.45 -6.60 16.59
N TYR A 112 5.91 -6.57 15.38
CA TYR A 112 5.51 -7.76 14.62
C TYR A 112 6.47 -8.10 13.48
N GLY A 113 7.31 -7.16 13.03
CA GLY A 113 8.20 -7.38 11.88
C GLY A 113 7.46 -7.54 10.54
N THR A 114 6.15 -7.29 10.54
CA THR A 114 5.27 -7.31 9.37
C THR A 114 4.18 -6.24 9.52
N LEU A 115 3.49 -5.91 8.42
CA LEU A 115 2.37 -4.97 8.40
C LEU A 115 1.43 -5.35 7.27
N THR A 116 0.20 -5.72 7.62
CA THR A 116 -0.86 -6.21 6.72
C THR A 116 -2.17 -5.49 7.02
N ALA A 117 -3.21 -5.72 6.21
CA ALA A 117 -4.51 -5.07 6.42
C ALA A 117 -5.12 -5.46 7.78
N GLU A 118 -4.94 -6.71 8.19
CA GLU A 118 -5.42 -7.27 9.45
C GLU A 118 -4.79 -6.61 10.68
N HIS A 119 -3.60 -6.02 10.54
CA HIS A 119 -2.96 -5.30 11.63
C HIS A 119 -3.68 -3.99 11.99
N TYR A 120 -4.55 -3.48 11.14
CA TYR A 120 -5.37 -2.30 11.45
C TYR A 120 -6.69 -2.65 12.14
N GLU A 121 -7.04 -3.93 12.21
CA GLU A 121 -8.28 -4.40 12.84
C GLU A 121 -8.16 -4.46 14.37
N GLU A 122 -9.32 -4.47 15.03
CA GLU A 122 -9.42 -4.35 16.49
C GLU A 122 -8.64 -5.45 17.24
N ALA A 123 -8.62 -6.67 16.70
CA ALA A 123 -7.95 -7.80 17.32
C ALA A 123 -6.44 -7.56 17.54
N VAL A 124 -5.78 -6.90 16.58
CA VAL A 124 -4.36 -6.54 16.69
C VAL A 124 -4.20 -5.22 17.45
N ALA A 125 -5.07 -4.24 17.17
CA ALA A 125 -5.02 -2.93 17.83
C ALA A 125 -5.23 -2.99 19.35
N ALA A 126 -5.86 -4.05 19.87
CA ALA A 126 -6.04 -4.31 21.29
C ALA A 126 -4.73 -4.64 22.03
N ASP A 127 -3.62 -4.92 21.33
CA ASP A 127 -2.31 -5.12 21.97
C ASP A 127 -1.83 -3.82 22.65
N PRO A 128 -1.77 -3.77 24.00
CA PRO A 128 -1.48 -2.55 24.73
C PRO A 128 -0.06 -2.00 24.46
N ARG A 129 0.85 -2.86 23.98
CA ARG A 129 2.23 -2.47 23.65
C ARG A 129 2.29 -1.51 22.47
N ILE A 130 1.32 -1.59 21.55
CA ILE A 130 1.25 -0.67 20.40
C ILE A 130 1.07 0.76 20.90
N ASP A 131 0.04 0.98 21.73
CA ASP A 131 -0.26 2.31 22.27
C ASP A 131 0.80 2.82 23.25
N GLU A 132 1.45 1.91 23.97
CA GLU A 132 2.59 2.25 24.81
C GLU A 132 3.79 2.75 23.99
N LEU A 133 4.19 2.04 22.94
CA LEU A 133 5.25 2.49 22.04
C LEU A 133 4.89 3.82 21.35
N ARG A 134 3.64 3.97 20.89
CA ARG A 134 3.16 5.22 20.26
C ARG A 134 3.32 6.43 21.18
N ARG A 135 3.07 6.28 22.48
CA ARG A 135 3.26 7.38 23.46
C ARG A 135 4.73 7.78 23.64
N ARG A 136 5.66 6.88 23.32
CA ARG A 136 7.11 7.09 23.39
C ARG A 136 7.70 7.59 22.06
N MET A 137 6.88 7.84 21.03
CA MET A 137 7.33 8.29 19.71
C MET A 137 7.35 9.81 19.58
N HIS A 138 8.45 10.33 19.03
CA HIS A 138 8.64 11.73 18.69
C HIS A 138 8.83 11.89 17.19
N VAL A 139 7.83 12.48 16.53
CA VAL A 139 7.88 12.79 15.10
C VAL A 139 8.47 14.18 14.91
N VAL A 140 9.50 14.29 14.07
CA VAL A 140 10.27 15.51 13.85
C VAL A 140 10.35 15.79 12.36
N GLU A 141 9.94 16.98 11.92
CA GLU A 141 10.19 17.41 10.54
C GLU A 141 11.70 17.57 10.31
N ASN A 142 12.20 17.02 9.21
CA ASN A 142 13.50 17.34 8.65
C ASN A 142 13.32 18.24 7.41
N PRO A 143 13.80 19.50 7.43
CA PRO A 143 13.64 20.43 6.32
C PRO A 143 14.25 19.94 5.00
N GLN A 144 15.34 19.17 5.04
CA GLN A 144 15.96 18.62 3.83
C GLN A 144 15.06 17.55 3.20
N TYR A 145 14.47 16.65 4.01
CA TYR A 145 13.51 15.67 3.50
C TYR A 145 12.28 16.34 2.89
N SER A 146 11.79 17.42 3.53
CA SER A 146 10.70 18.25 2.99
C SER A 146 11.05 18.90 1.65
N ALA A 147 12.30 19.35 1.47
CA ALA A 147 12.77 19.93 0.21
C ALA A 147 12.88 18.86 -0.89
N ASP A 148 13.52 17.73 -0.59
CA ASP A 148 13.72 16.61 -1.54
C ASP A 148 12.39 15.92 -1.93
N TYR A 149 11.36 16.00 -1.10
CA TYR A 149 9.99 15.57 -1.44
C TYR A 149 9.37 16.43 -2.56
N LEU A 150 9.65 17.73 -2.58
CA LEU A 150 9.09 18.67 -3.55
C LEU A 150 9.95 18.81 -4.82
N ASP A 151 11.22 18.44 -4.76
CA ASP A 151 12.12 18.42 -5.91
C ASP A 151 11.62 17.43 -6.98
N PRO A 152 11.27 17.89 -8.20
CA PRO A 152 10.80 17.03 -9.27
C PRO A 152 11.77 15.92 -9.68
N GLU A 153 13.08 16.12 -9.50
CA GLU A 153 14.12 15.15 -9.86
C GLU A 153 14.32 14.09 -8.77
N ARG A 154 13.92 14.39 -7.52
CA ARG A 154 14.05 13.47 -6.38
C ARG A 154 12.74 12.79 -6.05
N ARG A 155 11.74 13.57 -5.61
CA ARG A 155 10.45 13.09 -5.08
C ARG A 155 10.61 12.02 -3.99
N SER A 156 11.62 12.20 -3.14
CA SER A 156 11.88 11.29 -2.03
C SER A 156 10.72 11.26 -1.06
N VAL A 157 10.53 10.14 -0.35
CA VAL A 157 9.54 10.01 0.72
C VAL A 157 10.31 9.57 1.95
N THR A 158 11.24 10.41 2.41
CA THR A 158 12.26 10.00 3.37
C THR A 158 11.73 9.92 4.79
N ASN A 159 12.08 8.84 5.48
CA ASN A 159 11.95 8.73 6.93
C ASN A 159 13.24 8.16 7.52
N ALA A 160 13.55 8.54 8.75
CA ALA A 160 14.57 7.89 9.56
C ALA A 160 14.02 7.53 10.93
N VAL A 161 14.24 6.29 11.37
CA VAL A 161 13.78 5.77 12.67
C VAL A 161 14.99 5.42 13.53
N GLN A 162 14.93 5.80 14.80
CA GLN A 162 15.93 5.43 15.81
C GLN A 162 15.24 5.11 17.13
N VAL A 163 15.66 4.03 17.79
CA VAL A 163 15.13 3.60 19.09
C VAL A 163 16.18 3.83 20.17
N HIS A 164 15.79 4.49 21.26
CA HIS A 164 16.61 4.77 22.43
C HIS A 164 16.10 3.94 23.61
N PHE A 165 16.99 3.25 24.31
CA PHE A 165 16.65 2.37 25.43
C PHE A 165 16.91 3.05 26.79
N ALA A 166 16.27 2.53 27.84
CA ALA A 166 16.37 3.06 29.20
C ALA A 166 17.78 2.94 29.81
N ASP A 167 18.59 1.99 29.32
CA ASP A 167 20.01 1.83 29.67
C ASP A 167 20.93 2.88 29.00
N ARG A 168 20.35 3.85 28.28
CA ARG A 168 21.02 4.92 27.49
C ARG A 168 21.73 4.42 26.23
N THR A 169 21.61 3.15 25.87
CA THR A 169 22.00 2.67 24.54
C THR A 169 20.96 3.04 23.49
N SER A 170 21.31 2.96 22.21
CA SER A 170 20.38 3.21 21.11
C SER A 170 20.74 2.36 19.90
N THR A 171 19.75 2.11 19.04
CA THR A 171 19.99 1.55 17.72
C THR A 171 20.73 2.55 16.85
N SER A 172 21.27 2.08 15.72
CA SER A 172 21.61 3.01 14.64
C SER A 172 20.35 3.73 14.16
N LYS A 173 20.53 4.96 13.64
CA LYS A 173 19.48 5.68 12.93
C LYS A 173 19.35 5.09 11.53
N VAL A 174 18.24 4.41 11.26
CA VAL A 174 17.97 3.79 9.97
C VAL A 174 17.19 4.76 9.11
N GLU A 175 17.86 5.34 8.12
CA GLU A 175 17.26 6.24 7.13
C GLU A 175 16.93 5.47 5.84
N VAL A 176 15.73 5.71 5.32
CA VAL A 176 15.29 5.18 4.03
C VAL A 176 14.69 6.33 3.23
N GLU A 177 15.32 6.67 2.10
CA GLU A 177 14.95 7.83 1.28
C GLU A 177 13.82 7.51 0.29
N TYR A 178 13.94 6.38 -0.40
CA TYR A 178 13.01 5.98 -1.46
C TYR A 178 12.29 4.70 -1.06
N PRO A 179 10.94 4.69 -1.03
CA PRO A 179 10.19 3.47 -0.78
C PRO A 179 10.38 2.49 -1.94
N LEU A 180 10.20 1.19 -1.70
CA LEU A 180 10.37 0.15 -2.72
C LEU A 180 9.60 0.47 -4.02
N GLY A 181 8.41 1.04 -3.88
CA GLY A 181 7.54 1.48 -4.97
C GLY A 181 8.02 2.65 -5.83
N HIS A 182 9.14 3.28 -5.48
CA HIS A 182 9.65 4.48 -6.15
C HIS A 182 10.33 4.15 -7.48
N ARG A 183 10.31 5.09 -8.43
CA ARG A 183 10.98 4.94 -9.76
C ARG A 183 12.46 4.54 -9.61
N ARG A 184 13.16 5.09 -8.62
CA ARG A 184 14.58 4.80 -8.35
C ARG A 184 14.85 3.36 -7.86
N ARG A 185 13.82 2.63 -7.41
CA ARG A 185 13.94 1.23 -6.92
C ARG A 185 13.20 0.23 -7.82
N ARG A 186 12.93 0.57 -9.08
CA ARG A 186 12.11 -0.26 -10.00
C ARG A 186 12.60 -1.70 -10.16
N LEU A 187 13.91 -1.90 -10.32
CA LEU A 187 14.48 -3.24 -10.48
C LEU A 187 14.24 -4.13 -9.24
N GLU A 188 14.28 -3.54 -8.05
CA GLU A 188 13.97 -4.22 -6.79
C GLU A 188 12.45 -4.38 -6.61
N CYS A 189 11.66 -3.42 -7.09
CA CYS A 189 10.21 -3.35 -6.96
C CYS A 189 9.47 -4.39 -7.80
N PHE A 190 9.91 -4.65 -9.05
CA PHE A 190 9.13 -5.46 -9.98
C PHE A 190 8.91 -6.90 -9.52
N PRO A 191 9.92 -7.64 -9.00
CA PRO A 191 9.68 -8.99 -8.47
C PRO A 191 8.63 -9.01 -7.34
N ALA A 192 8.63 -7.98 -6.48
CA ALA A 192 7.64 -7.86 -5.42
C ALA A 192 6.24 -7.51 -5.97
N LEU A 193 6.16 -6.71 -7.02
CA LEU A 193 4.91 -6.34 -7.70
C LEU A 193 4.28 -7.54 -8.42
N GLU A 194 5.10 -8.35 -9.09
CA GLU A 194 4.70 -9.60 -9.73
C GLU A 194 4.17 -10.60 -8.71
N LYS A 195 4.90 -10.80 -7.60
CA LYS A 195 4.43 -11.64 -6.48
C LYS A 195 3.09 -11.15 -5.93
N LYS A 196 2.94 -9.83 -5.75
CA LYS A 196 1.70 -9.22 -5.29
C LYS A 196 0.54 -9.44 -6.26
N LEU A 197 0.78 -9.29 -7.57
CA LEU A 197 -0.24 -9.54 -8.60
C LEU A 197 -0.71 -10.99 -8.57
N LEU A 198 0.23 -11.95 -8.56
CA LEU A 198 -0.10 -13.36 -8.54
C LEU A 198 -0.88 -13.76 -7.28
N ALA A 199 -0.46 -13.25 -6.12
CA ALA A 199 -1.19 -13.47 -4.87
C ALA A 199 -2.61 -12.89 -4.93
N ALA A 200 -2.78 -11.67 -5.46
CA ALA A 200 -4.09 -11.04 -5.61
C ALA A 200 -5.01 -11.84 -6.55
N LEU A 201 -4.50 -12.31 -7.70
CA LEU A 201 -5.24 -13.16 -8.61
C LEU A 201 -5.69 -14.46 -7.91
N GLY A 202 -4.81 -15.10 -7.15
CA GLY A 202 -5.09 -16.33 -6.42
C GLY A 202 -6.25 -16.23 -5.41
N THR A 203 -6.58 -15.03 -4.93
CA THR A 203 -7.74 -14.84 -4.02
C THR A 203 -9.09 -14.85 -4.73
N ARG A 204 -9.12 -14.74 -6.07
CA ARG A 204 -10.38 -14.56 -6.84
C ARG A 204 -10.57 -15.56 -7.97
N MET A 205 -9.52 -16.29 -8.38
CA MET A 205 -9.64 -17.26 -9.47
C MET A 205 -8.77 -18.50 -9.24
N PRO A 206 -9.12 -19.65 -9.86
CA PRO A 206 -8.35 -20.87 -9.74
C PRO A 206 -6.90 -20.72 -10.22
N PRO A 207 -5.93 -21.48 -9.66
CA PRO A 207 -4.50 -21.32 -9.94
C PRO A 207 -4.14 -21.30 -11.44
N LEU A 208 -4.77 -22.16 -12.24
CA LEU A 208 -4.53 -22.22 -13.69
C LEU A 208 -4.94 -20.92 -14.40
N ARG A 209 -6.06 -20.31 -14.00
CA ARG A 209 -6.53 -19.05 -14.59
C ARG A 209 -5.63 -17.89 -14.15
N ALA A 210 -5.29 -17.85 -12.86
CA ALA A 210 -4.35 -16.85 -12.32
C ALA A 210 -3.01 -16.89 -13.05
N GLY A 211 -2.45 -18.08 -13.27
CA GLY A 211 -1.20 -18.28 -14.02
C GLY A 211 -1.29 -17.76 -15.46
N ARG A 212 -2.37 -18.07 -16.19
CA ARG A 212 -2.56 -17.58 -17.57
C ARG A 212 -2.66 -16.05 -17.65
N VAL A 213 -3.42 -15.43 -16.74
CA VAL A 213 -3.55 -13.97 -16.68
C VAL A 213 -2.19 -13.34 -16.33
N PHE A 214 -1.49 -13.91 -15.36
CA PHE A 214 -0.16 -13.46 -14.96
C PHE A 214 0.84 -13.51 -16.11
N GLU A 215 0.95 -14.66 -16.80
CA GLU A 215 1.84 -14.82 -17.96
C GLU A 215 1.52 -13.83 -19.10
N LEU A 216 0.23 -13.59 -19.37
CA LEU A 216 -0.19 -12.60 -20.36
C LEU A 216 0.31 -11.20 -19.97
N CYS A 217 0.13 -10.78 -18.72
CA CYS A 217 0.57 -9.47 -18.23
C CYS A 217 2.10 -9.28 -18.25
N LEU A 218 2.88 -10.35 -18.27
CA LEU A 218 4.34 -10.30 -18.36
C LEU A 218 4.89 -10.30 -19.79
N ASP A 219 4.03 -10.47 -20.79
CA ASP A 219 4.40 -10.42 -22.21
C ASP A 219 3.76 -9.18 -22.86
N PRO A 220 4.49 -8.04 -22.97
CA PRO A 220 3.93 -6.81 -23.51
C PRO A 220 3.39 -6.96 -24.94
N GLN A 221 4.03 -7.79 -25.77
CA GLN A 221 3.59 -7.97 -27.17
C GLN A 221 2.24 -8.68 -27.22
N ARG A 222 2.08 -9.75 -26.43
CA ARG A 222 0.81 -10.48 -26.34
C ARG A 222 -0.27 -9.66 -25.65
N PHE A 223 0.09 -8.91 -24.61
CA PHE A 223 -0.83 -8.06 -23.88
C PHE A 223 -1.39 -6.94 -24.76
N ASP A 224 -0.52 -6.20 -25.45
CA ASP A 224 -0.92 -5.08 -26.33
C ASP A 224 -1.70 -5.53 -27.57
N ALA A 225 -1.52 -6.78 -28.00
CA ALA A 225 -2.25 -7.36 -29.12
C ALA A 225 -3.64 -7.92 -28.73
N MET A 226 -3.92 -8.12 -27.44
CA MET A 226 -5.20 -8.68 -26.99
C MET A 226 -6.31 -7.63 -27.07
N ALA A 227 -7.48 -8.03 -27.57
CA ALA A 227 -8.65 -7.16 -27.56
C ALA A 227 -9.10 -6.90 -26.11
N VAL A 228 -9.43 -5.64 -25.80
CA VAL A 228 -9.89 -5.25 -24.45
C VAL A 228 -11.06 -6.12 -23.93
N PRO A 229 -12.10 -6.46 -24.74
CA PRO A 229 -13.16 -7.35 -24.28
C PRO A 229 -12.66 -8.73 -23.86
N ASP A 230 -11.72 -9.30 -24.61
CA ASP A 230 -11.15 -10.62 -24.32
C ASP A 230 -10.31 -10.58 -23.03
N PHE A 231 -9.55 -9.51 -22.82
CA PHE A 231 -8.80 -9.30 -21.58
C PHE A 231 -9.73 -9.19 -20.37
N VAL A 232 -10.80 -8.39 -20.47
CA VAL A 232 -11.78 -8.22 -19.38
C VAL A 232 -12.50 -9.55 -19.08
N GLU A 233 -12.82 -10.33 -20.11
CA GLU A 233 -13.49 -11.62 -19.96
C GLU A 233 -12.65 -12.62 -19.15
N LEU A 234 -11.31 -12.54 -19.16
CA LEU A 234 -10.44 -13.39 -18.32
C LEU A 234 -10.73 -13.26 -16.82
N PHE A 235 -11.34 -12.14 -16.39
CA PHE A 235 -11.72 -11.87 -15.00
C PHE A 235 -13.18 -12.22 -14.69
N SER A 236 -13.96 -12.66 -15.68
CA SER A 236 -15.31 -13.17 -15.46
C SER A 236 -15.27 -14.42 -14.57
N PRO A 237 -16.25 -14.62 -13.65
CA PRO A 237 -16.37 -15.88 -12.91
C PRO A 237 -16.45 -17.09 -13.84
N ALA A 238 -17.16 -16.95 -14.97
CA ALA A 238 -17.37 -17.96 -15.99
C ALA A 238 -16.95 -17.42 -17.37
N PRO A 239 -15.63 -17.38 -17.66
CA PRO A 239 -15.13 -16.86 -18.92
C PRO A 239 -15.51 -17.77 -20.08
N SER A 240 -15.75 -17.18 -21.24
CA SER A 240 -16.01 -17.92 -22.48
C SER A 240 -14.95 -19.00 -22.74
N PRO A 241 -15.35 -20.25 -23.07
CA PRO A 241 -14.42 -21.32 -23.40
C PRO A 241 -13.64 -21.05 -24.69
N PHE A 242 -14.02 -20.05 -25.49
CA PHE A 242 -13.23 -19.64 -26.65
C PHE A 242 -11.97 -18.85 -26.24
N ILE A 243 -12.04 -18.09 -25.15
CA ILE A 243 -10.93 -17.28 -24.63
C ILE A 243 -10.06 -18.12 -23.69
N LEU A 244 -10.68 -19.03 -22.94
CA LEU A 244 -10.00 -20.02 -22.11
C LEU A 244 -10.47 -21.42 -22.46
N PRO A 245 -9.96 -22.03 -23.57
CA PRO A 245 -10.33 -23.39 -23.93
C PRO A 245 -10.01 -24.38 -22.80
N PRO A 246 -10.92 -25.34 -22.55
CA PRO A 246 -10.69 -26.40 -21.57
C PRO A 246 -9.45 -27.20 -21.97
N MET A 247 -8.62 -27.52 -20.98
CA MET A 247 -7.35 -28.21 -21.23
C MET A 247 -7.58 -29.60 -21.81
N ARG A 248 -6.89 -29.92 -22.91
CA ARG A 248 -6.53 -31.30 -23.26
C ARG A 248 -5.10 -31.54 -22.80
N GLY A 249 -4.90 -32.30 -21.73
CA GLY A 249 -3.59 -32.77 -21.26
C GLY A 249 -2.83 -31.78 -20.36
N GLY A 250 -2.30 -32.29 -19.25
CA GLY A 250 -1.56 -31.51 -18.26
C GLY A 250 -0.25 -30.96 -18.81
N VAL A 251 0.02 -29.69 -18.53
CA VAL A 251 1.31 -29.07 -18.78
C VAL A 251 1.91 -28.76 -17.42
N ASP A 252 3.01 -29.44 -17.09
CA ASP A 252 3.80 -29.16 -15.88
C ASP A 252 4.38 -27.75 -15.97
N PHE A 253 3.92 -26.87 -15.07
CA PHE A 253 4.48 -25.54 -14.89
C PHE A 253 5.86 -25.67 -14.22
N LYS A 254 6.93 -25.31 -14.93
CA LYS A 254 8.25 -25.08 -14.35
C LYS A 254 8.50 -23.57 -14.32
N PRO A 255 8.62 -22.93 -13.13
CA PRO A 255 9.02 -21.54 -13.05
C PRO A 255 10.43 -21.39 -13.64
N GLN A 256 10.57 -20.59 -14.70
CA GLN A 256 11.89 -20.29 -15.25
C GLN A 256 12.66 -19.39 -14.28
N GLY A 257 13.66 -20.00 -13.63
CA GLY A 257 15.00 -19.47 -13.43
C GLY A 257 15.13 -18.06 -12.88
N ALA A 258 15.52 -17.97 -11.61
CA ALA A 258 16.13 -16.81 -10.99
C ALA A 258 17.10 -16.08 -11.94
N ARG A 259 16.86 -14.79 -12.18
CA ARG A 259 17.93 -13.90 -12.66
C ARG A 259 18.99 -13.85 -11.56
N ALA A 260 20.19 -14.31 -11.88
CA ALA A 260 21.33 -14.32 -10.97
C ALA A 260 21.62 -12.90 -10.45
N GLY A 261 21.67 -12.73 -9.12
CA GLY A 261 22.31 -11.55 -8.50
C GLY A 261 21.53 -10.72 -7.47
N ALA A 262 20.44 -11.19 -6.86
CA ALA A 262 19.79 -10.48 -5.75
C ALA A 262 19.94 -11.27 -4.43
N PRO A 263 20.43 -10.65 -3.33
CA PRO A 263 20.48 -11.33 -2.04
C PRO A 263 19.07 -11.59 -1.53
N ALA A 264 18.83 -12.79 -1.01
CA ALA A 264 17.57 -13.18 -0.41
C ALA A 264 17.31 -12.35 0.86
N LEU A 265 16.38 -11.40 0.78
CA LEU A 265 15.73 -10.88 1.98
C LEU A 265 14.53 -11.77 2.27
N GLY A 266 14.65 -12.55 3.34
CA GLY A 266 13.58 -13.42 3.84
C GLY A 266 12.39 -12.58 4.29
N TYR A 267 11.38 -12.49 3.44
CA TYR A 267 10.03 -12.07 3.85
C TYR A 267 9.21 -13.33 4.10
N GLY A 268 8.73 -13.46 5.34
CA GLY A 268 8.00 -14.62 5.88
C GLY A 268 6.91 -15.12 4.94
N GLY A 269 6.85 -16.44 4.81
CA GLY A 269 5.88 -17.15 3.99
C GLY A 269 4.48 -17.01 4.58
N TYR A 270 3.52 -16.74 3.71
CA TYR A 270 2.12 -17.04 3.97
C TYR A 270 1.91 -18.52 3.66
N GLU A 271 1.71 -19.34 4.69
CA GLU A 271 1.11 -20.66 4.51
C GLU A 271 -0.41 -20.47 4.47
N VAL A 272 -1.01 -20.82 3.34
CA VAL A 272 -2.46 -20.88 3.19
C VAL A 272 -2.88 -22.25 3.73
N GLY A 273 -3.48 -22.27 4.91
CA GLY A 273 -4.15 -23.45 5.45
C GLY A 273 -5.33 -23.83 4.55
N ASN A 274 -5.37 -25.09 4.13
CA ASN A 274 -6.57 -25.69 3.54
C ASN A 274 -7.61 -25.86 4.65
N GLU A 275 -8.76 -25.20 4.52
CA GLU A 275 -9.97 -25.58 5.23
C GLU A 275 -10.96 -26.15 4.19
N ASP A 276 -10.89 -27.46 4.03
CA ASP A 276 -12.09 -28.27 3.77
C ASP A 276 -12.82 -28.36 5.11
N ASP A 277 -13.96 -27.70 5.24
CA ASP A 277 -15.11 -28.20 5.99
C ASP A 277 -16.33 -27.31 5.70
N ALA A 278 -17.29 -27.90 5.00
CA ALA A 278 -18.61 -27.37 4.82
C ALA A 278 -19.44 -27.67 6.08
N ASP A 279 -20.07 -26.66 6.67
CA ASP A 279 -21.31 -26.87 7.40
C ASP A 279 -22.17 -25.61 7.45
N GLU A 280 -23.48 -25.86 7.39
CA GLU A 280 -24.59 -24.95 7.14
C GLU A 280 -24.78 -23.87 8.22
N ALA A 281 -25.16 -22.65 7.80
CA ALA A 281 -25.76 -21.64 8.67
C ALA A 281 -27.07 -21.09 8.06
N PRO A 282 -28.11 -20.83 8.88
CA PRO A 282 -29.49 -20.68 8.40
C PRO A 282 -29.83 -19.26 7.93
N GLY A 283 -30.89 -19.19 7.10
CA GLY A 283 -31.34 -17.99 6.40
C GLY A 283 -31.80 -16.83 7.30
N ILE A 284 -31.52 -15.62 6.83
CA ILE A 284 -31.92 -14.35 7.45
C ILE A 284 -33.18 -13.82 6.73
N GLU A 285 -34.28 -13.69 7.46
CA GLU A 285 -35.50 -12.98 7.03
C GLU A 285 -35.34 -11.46 7.16
N TYR A 286 -35.87 -10.71 6.19
CA TYR A 286 -35.93 -9.24 6.22
C TYR A 286 -37.33 -8.75 6.66
N PRO A 287 -37.46 -7.89 7.68
CA PRO A 287 -38.77 -7.35 8.06
C PRO A 287 -39.16 -6.10 7.25
N GLY A 288 -40.24 -6.25 6.48
CA GLY A 288 -41.42 -5.37 6.42
C GLY A 288 -41.27 -3.85 6.23
N LEU A 289 -41.48 -3.38 5.00
CA LEU A 289 -41.85 -2.00 4.67
C LEU A 289 -43.28 -1.68 5.16
N GLY A 290 -43.40 -0.85 6.19
CA GLY A 290 -44.68 -0.34 6.69
C GLY A 290 -45.30 0.69 5.74
N ARG A 291 -46.51 0.39 5.25
CA ARG A 291 -47.44 1.36 4.66
C ARG A 291 -48.15 2.11 5.79
N GLY A 292 -48.12 3.43 5.78
CA GLY A 292 -48.95 4.28 6.62
C GLY A 292 -49.65 5.34 5.77
N GLY A 293 -50.94 5.17 5.55
CA GLY A 293 -51.82 6.15 4.91
C GLY A 293 -52.57 7.00 5.94
N ALA A 294 -52.80 8.25 5.54
CA ALA A 294 -53.87 9.18 5.91
C ALA A 294 -54.55 9.09 7.29
N ARG A 295 -54.44 10.17 8.06
CA ARG A 295 -55.56 11.05 8.46
C ARG A 295 -55.03 12.47 8.65
#